data_AF-A0A1I4VC76-F1
#
_entry.id   AF-A0A1I4VC76-F1
#
_cell.length_a   1.000
_cell.length_b   1.000
_cell.length_c   1.000
_cell.angle_alpha   90.00
_cell.angle_beta   90.00
_cell.angle_gamma   90.00
#
_symmetry.space_group_name_H-M   'P 1'
#
loop_
_entity.id
_entity.type
_entity.pdbx_description
1 polymer ?
#
loop_
_entity_poly.entity_id
_entity_poly.type
_entity_poly.pdbx_seq_one_letter_code
_entity_poly.pdbx_strand_id
1 'polypeptide(L)'
;MSSGIAYFFYICTFNFYPKNMTFFDLLIGGLLAYALFKGIQNGLFAELASLVSLVIGIYIAVKFSAIMASLISSIVHWNPYTIKTVAFVLTFIVVVVGIYMLSKFFTGLADFAYLGWINKVGGGVFRVLKAILIISIFLTLFEKINYHNFLAKKETLDKSLFFNPIQKTADFLFPSLEKLYEKAKK
;
A
#
# COMPACT_ATOMS: atom_id res chain seq x y z
N MET A 1 37.64 17.10 19.47
CA MET A 1 36.29 17.67 19.22
C MET A 1 35.44 16.88 18.21
N SER A 2 35.96 15.84 17.54
CA SER A 2 35.22 15.07 16.50
C SER A 2 34.50 13.80 17.04
N SER A 3 34.91 13.28 18.20
CA SER A 3 34.39 12.00 18.74
C SER A 3 33.01 12.10 19.40
N GLY A 4 32.64 13.26 19.95
CA GLY A 4 31.36 13.44 20.65
C GLY A 4 30.14 13.50 19.74
N ILE A 5 30.28 14.07 18.53
CA ILE A 5 29.20 14.18 17.55
C ILE A 5 28.91 12.81 16.93
N ALA A 6 29.95 12.02 16.64
CA ALA A 6 29.80 10.64 16.18
C ALA A 6 29.13 9.76 17.24
N TYR A 7 29.49 9.91 18.52
CA TYR A 7 28.85 9.19 19.63
C TYR A 7 27.39 9.61 19.83
N PHE A 8 27.08 10.90 19.68
CA PHE A 8 25.71 11.40 19.75
C PHE A 8 24.85 10.87 18.58
N PHE A 9 25.38 10.86 17.35
CA PHE A 9 24.71 10.21 16.22
C PHE A 9 24.56 8.71 16.43
N TYR A 10 25.55 8.04 17.01
CA TYR A 10 25.49 6.61 17.32
C TYR A 10 24.43 6.30 18.38
N ILE A 11 24.35 7.10 19.44
CA ILE A 11 23.33 6.95 20.49
C ILE A 11 21.94 7.29 19.94
N CYS A 12 21.79 8.36 19.15
CA CYS A 12 20.50 8.71 18.55
C CYS A 12 20.04 7.67 17.51
N THR A 13 20.94 7.04 16.77
CA THR A 13 20.57 5.96 15.82
C THR A 13 20.33 4.63 16.53
N PHE A 14 21.04 4.31 17.62
CA PHE A 14 20.91 3.05 18.34
C PHE A 14 19.77 3.03 19.36
N ASN A 15 19.46 4.14 20.05
CA ASN A 15 18.31 4.23 20.96
C ASN A 15 16.97 4.42 20.22
N PHE A 16 16.99 4.89 18.97
CA PHE A 16 15.81 4.94 18.11
C PHE A 16 15.57 3.64 17.34
N TYR A 17 16.48 2.66 17.45
CA TYR A 17 16.30 1.30 16.96
C TYR A 17 15.83 0.41 18.13
N PRO A 18 14.52 0.23 18.36
CA PRO A 18 14.06 -0.83 19.24
C PRO A 18 14.68 -2.14 18.75
N LYS A 19 15.26 -2.92 19.68
CA LYS A 19 16.00 -4.18 19.43
C LYS A 19 15.29 -5.23 18.56
N ASN A 20 14.03 -4.99 18.20
CA ASN A 20 13.15 -5.84 17.40
C ASN A 20 12.73 -5.22 16.04
N MET A 21 13.27 -4.06 15.65
CA MET A 21 12.96 -3.44 14.34
C MET A 21 13.73 -4.11 13.21
N THR A 22 12.99 -4.67 12.26
CA THR A 22 13.55 -5.22 11.03
C THR A 22 13.80 -4.12 9.99
N PHE A 23 14.67 -4.38 9.00
CA PHE A 23 14.85 -3.47 7.85
C PHE A 23 13.53 -3.12 7.16
N PHE A 24 12.60 -4.09 7.14
CA PHE A 24 11.26 -3.93 6.61
C PHE A 24 10.44 -2.87 7.37
N ASP A 25 10.59 -2.80 8.70
CA ASP A 25 9.91 -1.83 9.54
C ASP A 25 10.42 -0.40 9.30
N LEU A 26 11.72 -0.23 9.05
CA LEU A 26 12.31 1.07 8.71
C LEU A 26 11.82 1.57 7.35
N LEU A 27 11.73 0.68 6.36
CA LEU A 27 11.24 1.00 5.02
C LEU A 27 9.77 1.43 5.06
N ILE A 28 8.91 0.65 5.73
CA ILE A 28 7.49 1.00 5.90
C ILE A 28 7.34 2.30 6.68
N GLY A 29 8.05 2.46 7.80
CA GLY A 29 8.00 3.66 8.62
C GLY A 29 8.35 4.92 7.81
N GLY A 30 9.41 4.86 6.99
CA GLY A 30 9.80 5.94 6.08
C GLY A 30 8.73 6.23 5.02
N LEU A 31 8.12 5.20 4.43
CA LEU A 31 7.05 5.35 3.44
C LEU A 31 5.80 6.01 4.04
N LEU A 32 5.40 5.60 5.26
CA LEU A 32 4.27 6.19 5.98
C LEU A 32 4.56 7.64 6.40
N ALA A 33 5.77 7.95 6.85
CA ALA A 33 6.18 9.32 7.18
C ALA A 33 6.15 10.22 5.94
N TYR A 34 6.65 9.74 4.80
CA TYR A 34 6.57 10.45 3.52
C TYR A 34 5.11 10.64 3.08
N ALA A 35 4.27 9.62 3.23
CA ALA A 35 2.84 9.70 2.95
C ALA A 35 2.15 10.76 3.81
N LEU A 36 2.44 10.81 5.12
CA LEU A 36 1.91 11.82 6.02
C LEU A 36 2.28 13.23 5.57
N PHE A 37 3.57 13.48 5.29
CA PHE A 37 4.06 14.78 4.82
C PHE A 37 3.38 15.22 3.52
N LYS A 38 3.32 14.33 2.53
CA LYS A 38 2.61 14.62 1.27
C LYS A 38 1.12 14.86 1.46
N GLY A 39 0.49 14.17 2.41
CA GLY A 39 -0.94 14.33 2.69
C GLY A 39 -1.25 15.70 3.25
N ILE A 40 -0.37 16.18 4.15
CA ILE A 40 -0.42 17.54 4.69
C ILE A 40 -0.30 18.60 3.59
N GLN A 41 0.53 18.35 2.57
CA GLN A 41 0.67 19.24 1.41
C GLN A 41 -0.55 19.23 0.48
N ASN A 42 -1.16 18.07 0.27
CA ASN A 42 -2.25 17.88 -0.69
C ASN A 42 -3.62 18.30 -0.14
N GLY A 43 -3.84 18.18 1.17
CA GLY A 43 -5.10 18.52 1.82
C GLY A 43 -6.13 17.37 1.85
N LEU A 44 -7.15 17.54 2.69
CA LEU A 44 -8.15 16.54 3.04
C LEU A 44 -9.00 16.12 1.85
N PHE A 45 -9.54 17.07 1.08
CA PHE A 45 -10.45 16.73 -0.03
C PHE A 45 -9.74 15.97 -1.14
N ALA A 46 -8.53 16.39 -1.50
CA ALA A 46 -7.72 15.72 -2.51
C ALA A 46 -7.36 14.29 -2.08
N GLU A 47 -6.95 14.11 -0.82
CA GLU A 47 -6.56 12.79 -0.32
C GLU A 47 -7.76 11.86 -0.07
N LEU A 48 -8.90 12.41 0.36
CA LEU A 48 -10.16 11.68 0.47
C LEU A 48 -10.62 11.20 -0.91
N ALA A 49 -10.67 12.08 -1.90
CA ALA A 49 -11.03 11.71 -3.28
C ALA A 49 -10.06 10.67 -3.86
N SER A 50 -8.76 10.81 -3.58
CA SER A 50 -7.75 9.83 -3.99
C SER A 50 -7.93 8.47 -3.32
N LEU A 51 -8.29 8.44 -2.03
CA LEU A 51 -8.57 7.21 -1.31
C LEU A 51 -9.82 6.51 -1.86
N VAL A 52 -10.92 7.26 -2.04
CA VAL A 52 -12.16 6.72 -2.65
C VAL A 52 -11.89 6.15 -4.04
N SER A 53 -11.13 6.87 -4.87
CA SER A 53 -10.74 6.41 -6.20
C SER A 53 -9.95 5.10 -6.15
N LEU A 54 -9.00 4.98 -5.21
CA LEU A 54 -8.23 3.74 -5.03
C LEU A 54 -9.14 2.57 -4.67
N VAL A 55 -10.11 2.76 -3.78
CA VAL A 55 -11.05 1.72 -3.35
C VAL A 55 -11.92 1.24 -4.51
N ILE A 56 -12.49 2.19 -5.27
CA ILE A 56 -13.26 1.89 -6.48
C ILE A 56 -12.38 1.13 -7.48
N GLY A 57 -11.14 1.57 -7.65
CA GLY A 57 -10.16 0.90 -8.47
C GLY A 57 -9.94 -0.55 -8.07
N ILE A 58 -9.69 -0.81 -6.79
CA ILE A 58 -9.49 -2.18 -6.30
C ILE A 58 -10.74 -3.04 -6.56
N TYR A 59 -11.94 -2.50 -6.31
CA TYR A 59 -13.19 -3.22 -6.61
C TYR A 59 -13.31 -3.59 -8.09
N ILE A 60 -13.03 -2.65 -8.99
CA ILE A 60 -12.99 -2.91 -10.43
C ILE A 60 -11.93 -3.95 -10.75
N ALA A 61 -10.71 -3.82 -10.21
CA ALA A 61 -9.62 -4.76 -10.48
C ALA A 61 -9.99 -6.20 -10.07
N VAL A 62 -10.63 -6.37 -8.91
CA VAL A 62 -11.14 -7.68 -8.45
C VAL A 62 -12.17 -8.23 -9.42
N LYS A 63 -13.17 -7.43 -9.81
CA LYS A 63 -14.26 -7.86 -10.68
C LYS A 63 -13.77 -8.24 -12.08
N PHE A 64 -12.86 -7.45 -12.64
CA PHE A 64 -12.33 -7.65 -13.99
C PHE A 64 -11.13 -8.62 -14.05
N SER A 65 -10.53 -8.97 -12.91
CA SER A 65 -9.43 -9.95 -12.86
C SER A 65 -9.80 -11.32 -13.42
N ALA A 66 -11.06 -11.74 -13.31
CA ALA A 66 -11.52 -13.01 -13.88
C ALA A 66 -11.52 -12.98 -15.42
N ILE A 67 -11.91 -11.85 -16.00
CA ILE A 67 -11.88 -11.62 -17.45
C ILE A 67 -10.42 -11.63 -17.93
N MET A 68 -9.54 -10.92 -17.22
CA MET A 68 -8.11 -10.92 -17.53
C MET A 68 -7.50 -12.33 -17.40
N ALA A 69 -7.91 -13.12 -16.42
CA ALA A 69 -7.46 -14.50 -16.27
C ALA A 69 -7.88 -15.38 -17.45
N SER A 70 -9.10 -15.19 -17.95
CA SER A 70 -9.56 -15.87 -19.17
C SER A 70 -8.71 -15.50 -20.38
N LEU A 71 -8.44 -14.21 -20.60
CA LEU A 71 -7.62 -13.73 -21.71
C LEU A 71 -6.20 -14.30 -21.67
N ILE A 72 -5.57 -14.31 -20.51
CA ILE A 72 -4.23 -14.87 -20.32
C ILE A 72 -4.24 -16.39 -20.57
N SER A 73 -5.24 -17.11 -20.02
CA SER A 73 -5.34 -18.57 -20.18
C SER A 73 -5.51 -19.03 -21.63
N SER A 74 -6.01 -18.16 -22.52
CA SER A 74 -6.12 -18.45 -23.95
C SER A 74 -4.79 -18.31 -24.70
N ILE A 75 -3.78 -17.70 -24.09
CA ILE A 75 -2.48 -17.39 -24.73
C ILE A 75 -1.33 -18.18 -24.08
N VAL A 76 -1.42 -18.51 -22.79
CA VAL A 76 -0.38 -19.23 -22.04
C VAL A 76 -0.93 -20.46 -21.32
N HIS A 77 -0.09 -21.50 -21.22
CA HIS A 77 -0.42 -22.78 -20.56
C HIS A 77 0.20 -22.87 -19.15
N TRP A 78 0.13 -21.79 -18.38
CA TRP A 78 0.63 -21.78 -17.01
C TRP A 78 -0.35 -22.45 -16.03
N ASN A 79 0.12 -22.77 -14.83
CA ASN A 79 -0.76 -23.24 -13.76
C ASN A 79 -1.87 -22.18 -13.48
N PRO A 80 -3.14 -22.60 -13.30
CA PRO A 80 -4.26 -21.71 -12.96
C PRO A 80 -4.00 -20.72 -11.82
N TYR A 81 -3.20 -21.09 -10.82
CA TYR A 81 -2.82 -20.18 -9.73
C TYR A 81 -2.00 -19.00 -10.23
N THR A 82 -0.96 -19.27 -11.03
CA THR A 82 -0.10 -18.25 -11.64
C THR A 82 -0.90 -17.32 -12.55
N ILE A 83 -1.78 -17.89 -13.38
CA ILE A 83 -2.66 -17.11 -14.27
C ILE A 83 -3.53 -16.15 -13.47
N LYS A 84 -4.18 -16.63 -12.39
CA LYS A 84 -5.03 -15.78 -11.53
C LYS A 84 -4.24 -14.65 -10.86
N THR A 85 -3.02 -14.92 -10.40
CA THR A 85 -2.14 -13.90 -9.80
C THR A 85 -1.75 -12.83 -10.81
N VAL A 86 -1.21 -13.24 -11.95
CA VAL A 86 -0.78 -12.32 -13.01
C VAL A 86 -1.96 -11.50 -13.54
N ALA A 87 -3.12 -12.13 -13.71
CA ALA A 87 -4.34 -11.45 -14.12
C ALA A 87 -4.77 -10.34 -13.15
N PHE A 88 -4.74 -10.61 -11.85
CA PHE A 88 -5.04 -9.61 -10.84
C PHE A 88 -4.05 -8.45 -10.88
N VAL A 89 -2.74 -8.74 -10.94
CA VAL A 89 -1.69 -7.72 -11.00
C VAL A 89 -1.83 -6.84 -12.24
N LEU A 90 -2.02 -7.44 -13.42
CA LEU A 90 -2.21 -6.69 -14.67
C LEU A 90 -3.48 -5.84 -14.62
N THR A 91 -4.60 -6.39 -14.12
CA THR A 91 -5.85 -5.62 -14.00
C THR A 91 -5.68 -4.46 -13.03
N PHE A 92 -4.99 -4.67 -11.91
CA PHE A 92 -4.70 -3.61 -10.94
C PHE A 92 -3.85 -2.49 -11.56
N ILE A 93 -2.80 -2.83 -12.32
CA ILE A 93 -1.98 -1.84 -13.03
C ILE A 93 -2.83 -1.03 -14.02
N VAL A 94 -3.64 -1.70 -14.85
CA VAL A 94 -4.52 -1.04 -15.83
C VAL A 94 -5.47 -0.07 -15.13
N VAL A 95 -6.06 -0.49 -14.01
CA VAL A 95 -6.95 0.36 -13.22
C VAL A 95 -6.22 1.56 -12.61
N VAL A 96 -5.04 1.36 -12.03
CA VAL A 96 -4.24 2.45 -11.44
C VAL A 96 -3.86 3.47 -12.51
N VAL A 97 -3.45 3.01 -13.69
CA VAL A 97 -3.16 3.88 -14.85
C VAL A 97 -4.43 4.61 -15.30
N GLY A 98 -5.57 3.92 -15.39
CA GLY A 98 -6.86 4.53 -15.74
C GLY A 98 -7.28 5.63 -14.77
N ILE A 99 -7.16 5.38 -13.46
CA ILE A 99 -7.44 6.38 -12.41
C ILE A 99 -6.47 7.56 -12.52
N TYR A 100 -5.18 7.30 -12.74
CA TYR A 100 -4.19 8.37 -12.90
C TYR A 100 -4.53 9.27 -14.11
N MET A 101 -4.87 8.68 -15.25
CA MET A 101 -5.31 9.44 -16.43
C MET A 101 -6.58 10.23 -16.16
N LEU A 102 -7.56 9.63 -15.47
CA LEU A 102 -8.80 10.29 -15.09
C LEU A 102 -8.55 11.46 -14.12
N SER A 103 -7.62 11.30 -13.18
CA SER A 103 -7.24 12.36 -12.24
C SER A 103 -6.62 13.57 -12.93
N LYS A 104 -5.82 13.35 -13.99
CA LYS A 104 -5.22 14.42 -14.81
C LYS A 104 -6.27 15.18 -15.64
N PHE A 105 -7.38 14.53 -15.99
CA PHE A 105 -8.50 15.17 -16.67
C PHE A 105 -9.30 16.06 -15.70
N PHE A 106 -9.44 15.66 -14.43
CA PHE A 106 -10.19 16.40 -13.42
C PHE A 106 -9.37 17.41 -12.60
N THR A 107 -8.04 17.45 -12.74
CA THR A 107 -7.17 18.39 -12.01
C THR A 107 -7.49 19.88 -12.24
N GLY A 108 -8.31 20.22 -13.24
CA GLY A 108 -8.80 21.59 -13.46
C GLY A 108 -9.92 22.06 -12.52
N LEU A 109 -10.48 21.19 -11.68
CA LEU A 109 -11.63 21.51 -10.79
C LEU A 109 -11.27 21.61 -9.31
N ALA A 110 -10.00 21.44 -8.95
CA ALA A 110 -9.56 21.18 -7.57
C ALA A 110 -9.23 22.42 -6.74
N ASP A 111 -9.72 23.61 -7.13
CA ASP A 111 -9.55 24.84 -6.34
C ASP A 111 -10.72 25.08 -5.38
N PHE A 112 -11.02 24.11 -4.52
CA PHE A 112 -11.99 24.33 -3.45
C PHE A 112 -11.57 23.61 -2.17
N ALA A 113 -10.89 24.35 -1.29
CA ALA A 113 -11.18 24.43 0.15
C ALA A 113 -10.06 25.16 0.91
N TYR A 114 -10.27 26.45 1.21
CA TYR A 114 -9.53 27.18 2.25
C TYR A 114 -10.01 26.73 3.65
N LEU A 115 -9.69 25.50 4.05
CA LEU A 115 -10.01 24.95 5.38
C LEU A 115 -8.74 24.86 6.26
N GLY A 116 -7.99 25.96 6.36
CA GLY A 116 -6.92 26.17 7.36
C GLY A 116 -6.03 24.96 7.69
N TRP A 117 -5.84 24.68 8.98
CA TRP A 117 -5.00 23.58 9.47
C TRP A 117 -5.69 22.21 9.46
N ILE A 118 -7.02 22.17 9.55
CA ILE A 118 -7.83 20.94 9.52
C ILE A 118 -7.72 20.24 8.17
N ASN A 119 -7.73 21.00 7.06
CA ASN A 119 -7.50 20.47 5.72
C ASN A 119 -6.14 19.76 5.62
N LYS A 120 -5.10 20.35 6.22
CA LYS A 120 -3.75 19.79 6.20
C LYS A 120 -3.66 18.50 7.03
N VAL A 121 -4.10 18.53 8.29
CA VAL A 121 -4.06 17.33 9.17
C VAL A 121 -4.91 16.21 8.58
N GLY A 122 -6.11 16.52 8.12
CA GLY A 122 -7.00 15.60 7.45
C GLY A 122 -6.37 14.95 6.21
N GLY A 123 -5.71 15.75 5.36
CA GLY A 123 -4.97 15.24 4.21
C GLY A 123 -3.85 14.27 4.62
N GLY A 124 -3.12 14.60 5.70
CA GLY A 124 -2.12 13.71 6.30
C GLY A 124 -2.70 12.35 6.67
N VAL A 125 -3.80 12.34 7.42
CA VAL A 125 -4.49 11.11 7.86
C VAL A 125 -4.96 10.29 6.65
N PHE A 126 -5.72 10.88 5.73
CA PHE A 126 -6.24 10.16 4.57
C PHE A 126 -5.14 9.60 3.67
N ARG A 127 -4.00 10.31 3.52
CA ARG A 127 -2.88 9.80 2.74
C ARG A 127 -2.16 8.64 3.43
N VAL A 128 -2.03 8.66 4.75
CA VAL A 128 -1.50 7.52 5.52
C VAL A 128 -2.40 6.31 5.38
N LEU A 129 -3.73 6.47 5.53
CA LEU A 129 -4.69 5.39 5.33
C LEU A 129 -4.59 4.79 3.92
N LYS A 130 -4.47 5.65 2.90
CA LYS A 130 -4.24 5.23 1.51
C LYS A 130 -2.93 4.46 1.35
N ALA A 131 -1.85 4.92 1.97
CA ALA A 131 -0.56 4.24 1.92
C ALA A 131 -0.61 2.86 2.60
N ILE A 132 -1.23 2.76 3.77
CA ILE A 132 -1.48 1.48 4.47
C ILE A 132 -2.20 0.51 3.53
N LEU A 133 -3.26 0.97 2.86
CA LEU A 133 -4.01 0.14 1.91
C LEU A 133 -3.14 -0.40 0.76
N ILE A 134 -2.36 0.48 0.14
CA ILE A 134 -1.45 0.11 -0.96
C ILE A 134 -0.40 -0.89 -0.46
N ILE A 135 0.25 -0.61 0.68
CA ILE A 135 1.27 -1.49 1.26
C ILE A 135 0.69 -2.86 1.58
N SER A 136 -0.53 -2.93 2.13
CA SER A 136 -1.24 -4.18 2.42
C SER A 136 -1.41 -5.03 1.16
N ILE A 137 -1.86 -4.43 0.06
CA ILE A 137 -2.03 -5.13 -1.22
C ILE A 137 -0.69 -5.65 -1.73
N PHE A 138 0.37 -4.83 -1.70
CA PHE A 138 1.71 -5.26 -2.11
C PHE A 138 2.25 -6.40 -1.25
N LEU A 139 2.06 -6.33 0.06
CA LEU A 139 2.45 -7.39 0.99
C LEU A 139 1.75 -8.71 0.67
N THR A 140 0.46 -8.67 0.41
CA THR A 140 -0.35 -9.83 0.01
C THR A 140 0.14 -10.46 -1.28
N LEU A 141 0.40 -9.62 -2.29
CA LEU A 141 0.92 -10.07 -3.58
C LEU A 141 2.33 -10.65 -3.43
N PHE A 142 3.16 -10.02 -2.61
CA PHE A 142 4.49 -10.51 -2.29
C PHE A 142 4.43 -11.89 -1.63
N GLU A 143 3.56 -12.11 -0.65
CA GLU A 143 3.34 -13.43 -0.05
C GLU A 143 2.88 -14.46 -1.07
N LYS A 144 1.98 -14.07 -1.98
CA LYS A 144 1.45 -14.94 -3.04
C LYS A 144 2.52 -15.37 -4.04
N ILE A 145 3.48 -14.48 -4.34
CA ILE A 145 4.59 -14.73 -5.26
C ILE A 145 5.74 -15.45 -4.55
N ASN A 146 5.95 -15.20 -3.25
CA ASN A 146 7.00 -15.79 -2.43
C ASN A 146 6.68 -17.23 -1.96
N TYR A 147 5.82 -17.96 -2.70
CA TYR A 147 5.59 -19.38 -2.48
C TYR A 147 6.94 -20.12 -2.69
N HIS A 148 7.49 -20.70 -1.61
CA HIS A 148 8.86 -21.25 -1.42
C HIS A 148 9.88 -20.41 -0.62
N ASN A 149 9.52 -19.28 0.00
CA ASN A 149 10.42 -18.50 0.90
C ASN A 149 11.72 -17.99 0.23
N PHE A 150 11.73 -17.78 -1.08
CA PHE A 150 12.94 -17.37 -1.81
C PHE A 150 13.33 -15.90 -1.52
N LEU A 151 12.35 -15.02 -1.25
CA LEU A 151 12.57 -13.57 -1.07
C LEU A 151 12.56 -13.12 0.39
N ALA A 152 11.77 -13.77 1.25
CA ALA A 152 11.76 -13.54 2.70
C ALA A 152 11.27 -14.78 3.45
N LYS A 153 11.85 -15.09 4.61
CA LYS A 153 11.36 -16.16 5.50
C LYS A 153 10.06 -15.70 6.16
N LYS A 154 9.05 -16.58 6.25
CA LYS A 154 7.80 -16.33 6.99
C LYS A 154 8.03 -15.77 8.41
N GLU A 155 9.03 -16.28 9.12
CA GLU A 155 9.42 -15.80 10.46
C GLU A 155 9.82 -14.30 10.49
N THR A 156 10.28 -13.74 9.38
CA THR A 156 10.64 -12.31 9.26
C THR A 156 9.40 -11.45 9.06
N LEU A 157 8.38 -11.97 8.37
CA LEU A 157 7.09 -11.28 8.19
C LEU A 157 6.27 -11.33 9.48
N ASP A 158 6.25 -12.47 10.18
CA ASP A 158 5.53 -12.64 11.45
C ASP A 158 6.12 -11.81 12.60
N LYS A 159 7.44 -11.53 12.56
CA LYS A 159 8.13 -10.67 13.54
C LYS A 159 8.05 -9.17 13.20
N SER A 160 7.56 -8.79 12.03
CA SER A 160 7.47 -7.37 11.65
C SER A 160 6.43 -6.65 12.49
N LEU A 161 6.83 -5.50 13.02
CA LEU A 161 5.97 -4.64 13.84
C LEU A 161 4.82 -4.04 13.03
N PHE A 162 5.04 -3.78 11.73
CA PHE A 162 4.05 -3.11 10.88
C PHE A 162 3.19 -4.05 10.04
N PHE A 163 3.65 -5.28 9.81
CA PHE A 163 2.94 -6.22 8.94
C PHE A 163 1.51 -6.49 9.42
N ASN A 164 1.36 -6.97 10.67
CA ASN A 164 0.05 -7.32 11.22
C ASN A 164 -0.89 -6.11 11.43
N PRO A 165 -0.42 -4.96 11.96
CA PRO A 165 -1.26 -3.77 12.07
C PRO A 165 -1.74 -3.22 10.72
N ILE A 166 -0.89 -3.24 9.68
CA ILE A 166 -1.27 -2.78 8.33
C ILE A 166 -2.38 -3.64 7.76
N GLN A 167 -2.25 -4.97 7.86
CA GLN A 167 -3.28 -5.91 7.40
C GLN A 167 -4.60 -5.70 8.14
N LYS A 168 -4.58 -5.67 9.48
CA LYS A 168 -5.78 -5.42 10.29
C LYS A 168 -6.45 -4.08 9.99
N THR A 169 -5.66 -3.05 9.75
CA THR A 169 -6.18 -1.71 9.40
C THR A 169 -6.82 -1.73 8.02
N ALA A 170 -6.21 -2.41 7.05
CA ALA A 170 -6.78 -2.58 5.72
C ALA A 170 -8.10 -3.38 5.76
N ASP A 171 -8.16 -4.47 6.53
CA ASP A 171 -9.37 -5.28 6.71
C ASP A 171 -10.50 -4.49 7.37
N PHE A 172 -10.19 -3.75 8.45
CA PHE A 172 -11.15 -2.91 9.15
C PHE A 172 -11.70 -1.79 8.25
N LEU A 173 -10.83 -1.11 7.51
CA LEU A 173 -11.25 -0.02 6.63
C LEU A 173 -11.99 -0.54 5.39
N PHE A 174 -11.68 -1.76 4.93
CA PHE A 174 -12.19 -2.30 3.68
C PHE A 174 -12.47 -3.81 3.77
N PRO A 175 -13.60 -4.24 4.40
CA PRO A 175 -13.94 -5.65 4.59
C PRO A 175 -14.07 -6.46 3.29
N SER A 176 -14.34 -5.79 2.16
CA SER A 176 -14.36 -6.44 0.84
C SER A 176 -12.98 -6.97 0.42
N LEU A 177 -11.90 -6.42 0.99
CA LEU A 177 -10.55 -6.96 0.82
C LEU A 177 -10.36 -8.26 1.57
N GLU A 178 -11.01 -8.45 2.73
CA GLU A 178 -10.97 -9.71 3.48
C GLU A 178 -11.41 -10.90 2.62
N LYS A 179 -12.41 -10.72 1.75
CA LYS A 179 -12.82 -11.75 0.77
C LYS A 179 -11.76 -12.02 -0.31
N LEU A 180 -10.94 -11.01 -0.63
CA LEU A 180 -9.79 -11.08 -1.52
C LEU A 180 -8.63 -11.85 -0.84
N TYR A 181 -8.42 -11.61 0.46
CA TYR A 181 -7.45 -12.28 1.34
C TYR A 181 -7.81 -13.74 1.64
N GLU A 182 -9.06 -14.04 1.98
CA GLU A 182 -9.56 -15.39 2.25
C GLU A 182 -9.43 -16.30 1.02
N LYS A 183 -9.64 -15.73 -0.18
CA LYS A 183 -9.41 -16.44 -1.44
C LYS A 183 -7.92 -16.63 -1.78
N ALA A 184 -7.02 -15.94 -1.06
CA ALA A 184 -5.57 -16.08 -1.18
C ALA A 184 -4.96 -17.05 -0.16
N LYS A 185 -5.68 -17.36 0.93
CA LYS A 185 -5.28 -18.33 1.97
C LYS A 185 -5.61 -19.79 1.62
N LYS A 186 -6.49 -20.02 0.64
CA LYS A 186 -6.77 -21.32 0.01
C LYS A 186 -5.97 -21.51 -1.27
#